data_AF-A0A0D1KZH0-F1
#
_entry.id   AF-A0A0D1KZH0-F1
#
_cell.length_a   1.000
_cell.length_b   1.000
_cell.length_c   1.000
_cell.angle_alpha   90.00
_cell.angle_beta   90.00
_cell.angle_gamma   90.00
#
_symmetry.space_group_name_H-M   'P 1'
#
loop_
_entity.id
_entity.type
_entity.pdbx_description
1 polymer ?
#
loop_
_entity_poly.entity_id
_entity_poly.type
_entity_poly.pdbx_seq_one_letter_code
_entity_poly.pdbx_strand_id
1 'polypeptide(L)' 'MSPASTSTHPADTYEDILAALSPQERRLVHDVVVSGAIEGYTPDRESVARLADLASGKITGDQYRAELLASVRHHAQP' A
#
# COMPACT_ATOMS: atom_id res chain seq x y z
N MET A 1 -16.87 -24.29 18.96
CA MET A 1 -16.19 -23.02 18.66
C MET A 1 -15.72 -23.11 17.22
N SER A 2 -16.47 -22.52 16.29
CA SER A 2 -16.10 -22.50 14.87
C SER A 2 -14.98 -21.49 14.68
N PRO A 3 -13.88 -21.82 13.96
CA PRO A 3 -12.95 -20.78 13.55
C PRO A 3 -13.69 -19.87 12.57
N ALA A 4 -13.72 -18.58 12.86
CA ALA A 4 -14.15 -17.58 11.90
C ALA A 4 -13.21 -17.69 10.70
N SER A 5 -13.69 -18.32 9.63
CA SER A 5 -13.10 -18.18 8.32
C SER A 5 -13.32 -16.73 7.91
N THR A 6 -12.36 -15.87 8.24
CA THR A 6 -12.17 -14.60 7.54
C THR A 6 -11.78 -14.99 6.12
N SER A 7 -12.78 -15.30 5.29
CA SER A 7 -12.61 -15.34 3.84
C SER A 7 -12.42 -13.90 3.38
N THR A 8 -11.26 -13.34 3.69
CA THR A 8 -10.73 -12.18 2.98
C THR A 8 -10.65 -12.61 1.52
N HIS A 9 -11.59 -12.16 0.71
CA HIS A 9 -11.55 -12.44 -0.72
C HIS A 9 -10.21 -11.90 -1.24
N PRO A 10 -9.51 -12.63 -2.12
CA PRO A 10 -8.26 -12.15 -2.71
C PRO A 10 -8.41 -10.83 -3.50
N ALA A 11 -9.66 -10.39 -3.75
CA ALA A 11 -9.99 -9.10 -4.35
C ALA A 11 -9.97 -7.91 -3.37
N ASP A 12 -10.02 -8.15 -2.05
CA ASP A 12 -9.93 -7.11 -1.00
C ASP A 12 -8.50 -6.91 -0.48
N THR A 13 -7.58 -7.81 -0.84
CA THR A 13 -6.15 -7.71 -0.51
C THR A 13 -5.37 -7.04 -1.65
N TYR A 14 -4.33 -6.27 -1.31
CA TYR A 14 -3.41 -5.65 -2.29
C TYR A 14 -2.44 -6.64 -2.96
N GLU A 15 -2.67 -7.95 -2.79
CA GLU A 15 -1.84 -9.03 -3.34
C GLU A 15 -1.86 -9.04 -4.87
N ASP A 16 -2.97 -8.61 -5.48
CA ASP A 16 -3.10 -8.45 -6.93
C ASP A 16 -2.15 -7.37 -7.46
N ILE A 17 -2.01 -6.27 -6.73
CA ILE A 17 -1.06 -5.20 -7.05
C ILE A 17 0.37 -5.72 -6.96
N LEU A 18 0.70 -6.45 -5.89
CA LEU A 18 2.03 -7.03 -5.72
C LEU A 18 2.36 -8.08 -6.79
N ALA A 19 1.37 -8.86 -7.23
CA ALA A 19 1.54 -9.87 -8.27
C ALA A 19 1.81 -9.26 -9.67
N ALA A 20 1.38 -8.02 -9.91
CA ALA A 20 1.62 -7.30 -11.16
C ALA A 20 3.03 -6.69 -11.27
N LEU A 21 3.78 -6.65 -10.16
CA LEU A 21 5.11 -6.05 -10.10
C LEU A 21 6.22 -7.06 -10.46
N SER A 22 7.34 -6.56 -10.99
CA SER A 22 8.55 -7.37 -11.11
C SER A 22 9.07 -7.78 -9.73
N PRO A 23 9.91 -8.83 -9.64
CA PRO A 23 10.44 -9.29 -8.35
C PRO A 23 11.18 -8.20 -7.55
N GLN A 24 11.84 -7.28 -8.24
CA GLN A 24 12.56 -6.17 -7.61
C GLN A 24 11.61 -5.10 -7.09
N GLU A 25 10.66 -4.65 -7.91
CA GLU A 25 9.66 -3.65 -7.52
C GLU A 25 8.79 -4.15 -6.37
N ARG A 26 8.34 -5.41 -6.47
CA ARG A 26 7.56 -6.06 -5.41
C ARG A 26 8.31 -6.10 -4.09
N ARG A 27 9.62 -6.36 -4.10
CA ARG A 27 10.44 -6.37 -2.88
C ARG A 27 10.52 -4.99 -2.26
N LEU A 28 10.69 -3.94 -3.07
CA LEU A 28 10.70 -2.55 -2.58
C LEU A 28 9.37 -2.19 -1.91
N VAL A 29 8.23 -2.48 -2.56
CA VAL A 29 6.91 -2.19 -2.00
C VAL A 29 6.67 -3.01 -0.73
N HIS A 30 7.00 -4.30 -0.74
CA HIS A 30 6.84 -5.18 0.41
C HIS A 30 7.65 -4.72 1.62
N ASP A 31 8.92 -4.32 1.45
CA ASP A 31 9.77 -3.86 2.54
C ASP A 31 9.20 -2.59 3.21
N VAL A 32 8.68 -1.65 2.42
CA VAL A 32 8.01 -0.44 2.94
C VAL A 32 6.73 -0.79 3.70
N VAL A 33 5.89 -1.66 3.13
CA VAL A 33 4.62 -2.08 3.74
C VAL A 33 4.85 -2.81 5.07
N VAL A 34 5.81 -3.74 5.11
CA VAL A 34 6.16 -4.48 6.33
C VAL A 34 6.74 -3.55 7.39
N SER A 35 7.61 -2.61 7.02
CA SER A 35 8.12 -1.62 7.96
C SER A 35 7.00 -0.83 8.62
N GLY A 36 6.02 -0.33 7.84
CA GLY A 36 4.86 0.38 8.38
C GLY A 36 3.99 -0.50 9.27
N ALA A 37 3.76 -1.76 8.89
CA ALA A 37 3.00 -2.71 9.70
C ALA A 37 3.64 -2.98 11.07
N ILE A 38 4.98 -3.07 11.13
CA ILE A 38 5.73 -3.20 12.39
C ILE A 38 5.54 -1.97 13.28
N GLU A 39 5.43 -0.78 12.69
CA GLU A 39 5.16 0.49 13.39
C GLU A 39 3.67 0.66 13.78
N GLY A 40 2.80 -0.30 13.44
CA GLY A 40 1.38 -0.28 13.74
C GLY A 40 0.50 0.40 12.68
N TYR A 41 1.06 0.76 11.53
CA TYR A 41 0.29 1.25 10.40
C TYR A 41 -0.39 0.09 9.66
N THR A 42 -1.71 0.19 9.42
CA THR A 42 -2.42 -0.79 8.59
C THR A 42 -2.44 -0.28 7.14
N PRO A 43 -1.74 -0.94 6.20
CA PRO A 43 -1.72 -0.54 4.80
C PRO A 43 -3.09 -0.77 4.16
N ASP A 44 -3.65 0.27 3.57
CA ASP A 44 -4.81 0.17 2.69
C ASP A 44 -4.37 -0.06 1.23
N ARG A 45 -5.31 -0.55 0.42
CA ARG A 45 -5.06 -0.90 -0.99
C ARG A 45 -4.62 0.30 -1.84
N GLU A 46 -5.14 1.51 -1.57
CA GLU A 46 -4.80 2.71 -2.32
C GLU A 46 -3.36 3.17 -2.03
N SER A 47 -2.94 3.11 -0.76
CA SER A 47 -1.55 3.35 -0.36
C SER A 47 -0.58 2.36 -1.01
N VAL A 48 -0.93 1.07 -1.06
CA VAL A 48 -0.08 0.06 -1.74
C VAL A 48 -0.04 0.27 -3.25
N ALA A 49 -1.15 0.68 -3.89
CA ALA A 49 -1.17 1.02 -5.31
C ALA A 49 -0.22 2.19 -5.63
N ARG A 50 -0.24 3.26 -4.82
CA ARG A 50 0.67 4.40 -4.99
C ARG A 50 2.14 4.01 -4.80
N LEU A 51 2.44 3.16 -3.82
CA LEU A 51 3.80 2.62 -3.65
C LEU A 51 4.25 1.78 -4.85
N ALA A 52 3.34 0.99 -5.44
CA ALA A 52 3.60 0.22 -6.65
C ALA A 52 3.85 1.12 -7.87
N ASP A 53 3.09 2.20 -8.03
CA ASP A 53 3.31 3.17 -9.09
C ASP A 53 4.63 3.94 -8.92
N LEU A 54 5.05 4.21 -7.68
CA LEU A 54 6.37 4.78 -7.37
C LEU A 54 7.50 3.79 -7.69
N ALA A 55 7.37 2.54 -7.25
CA ALA A 55 8.37 1.51 -7.48
C ALA A 55 8.56 1.20 -8.97
N SER A 56 7.48 1.23 -9.75
CA SER A 56 7.49 1.06 -11.21
C SER A 56 7.87 2.33 -11.98
N GLY A 57 8.10 3.45 -11.29
CA GLY A 57 8.51 4.73 -11.90
C GLY A 57 7.41 5.44 -12.70
N LYS A 58 6.15 5.05 -12.56
CA LYS A 58 5.01 5.76 -13.15
C LYS A 58 4.77 7.11 -12.48
N ILE A 59 5.07 7.21 -11.19
CA ILE A 59 5.11 8.48 -10.45
C ILE A 59 6.50 8.73 -9.89
N THR A 60 6.84 9.99 -9.68
CA THR A 60 8.08 10.38 -9.00
C THR A 60 7.89 10.42 -7.49
N GLY A 61 8.99 10.40 -6.74
CA GLY A 61 8.96 10.55 -5.28
C GLY A 61 8.35 11.88 -4.83
N ASP A 62 8.54 12.96 -5.60
CA ASP A 62 7.92 14.26 -5.33
C ASP A 62 6.40 14.23 -5.52
N GLN A 63 5.91 13.55 -6.55
CA GLN A 63 4.47 13.37 -6.78
C GLN A 63 3.85 12.53 -5.66
N TYR A 64 4.48 11.42 -5.30
CA TYR A 64 4.05 10.58 -4.18
C TYR A 64 3.97 11.39 -2.88
N ARG A 65 4.99 12.21 -2.58
CA ARG A 65 5.01 13.08 -1.40
C ARG A 65 3.90 14.12 -1.43
N ALA A 66 3.66 14.75 -2.57
CA ALA A 66 2.61 15.75 -2.73
C ALA A 66 1.22 15.15 -2.46
N GLU A 67 0.95 13.95 -2.98
CA GLU A 67 -0.30 13.21 -2.74
C GLU A 67 -0.47 12.79 -1.29
N LEU A 68 0.60 12.33 -0.64
CA LEU A 68 0.58 11.99 0.79
C LEU A 68 0.21 13.21 1.64
N LEU A 69 0.85 14.34 1.38
CA LEU A 69 0.60 15.60 2.09
C LEU A 69 -0.82 16.12 1.86
N ALA A 70 -1.36 15.95 0.64
CA ALA A 70 -2.76 16.28 0.35
C ALA A 70 -3.73 15.37 1.13
N SER A 71 -3.44 14.07 1.20
CA SER A 71 -4.26 13.08 1.92
C SER A 71 -4.30 13.36 3.43
N VAL A 72 -3.16 13.67 4.04
CA VAL A 72 -3.08 14.06 5.46
C VAL A 72 -3.86 15.34 5.74
N ARG A 73 -3.80 16.33 4.84
CA ARG A 73 -4.54 17.58 4.98
C ARG A 73 -6.05 17.37 4.94
N HIS A 74 -6.53 16.43 4.11
CA HIS A 74 -7.94 16.07 4.04
C HIS A 74 -8.43 15.35 5.31
N HIS A 75 -7.59 14.55 5.97
CA HIS A 75 -7.93 13.92 7.26
C HIS A 75 -7.84 14.88 8.46
N ALA A 76 -7.17 16.02 8.32
CA ALA A 76 -6.97 17.00 9.38
C ALA A 76 -8.01 18.15 9.38
N GLN A 77 -8.98 18.15 8.46
CA GLN A 77 -10.08 19.11 8.49
C GLN A 77 -11.24 18.58 9.36
N PRO A 78 -11.67 19.33 10.40
CA PRO A 78 -12.79 18.97 11.27
C PRO A 78 -14.16 19.10 10.58
#